data_AF-A0A9D5ZL70-F1
#
_entry.id   AF-A0A9D5ZL70-F1
#
_cell.length_a   1.000
_cell.length_b   1.000
_cell.length_c   1.000
_cell.angle_alpha   90.00
_cell.angle_beta   90.00
_cell.angle_gamma   90.00
#
_symmetry.space_group_name_H-M   'P 1'
#
loop_
_entity.id
_entity.type
_entity.pdbx_description
1 polymer ?
#
loop_
_entity_poly.entity_id
_entity_poly.type
_entity_poly.pdbx_seq_one_letter_code
_entity_poly.pdbx_strand_id
1 'polypeptide(L)'
;MSRINVQSVTKKIIVMIFLFMFCMISLVSTLFATEDLACSSPNMSLKSCLLVLQRELADSKRKILELEQSRAAQQELSALKTFTIGGDSQYYYPVWFADNCWHEGETKLVISRASIHTNGEWAGSVNIRFVYHSFACGHGSSFLDAAIEYTNAGTSANRGPFIANFDSTNGCSAGGIVVWLRGGGLTYNYKSSCTVSPVFSTTEPITIPGSNVLREKTDKIDAKVTSIMGMGLQHIH
;
A
#
# COMPACT_ATOMS: atom_id res chain seq x y z
N MET A 1 -25.80 -23.52 1.91
CA MET A 1 -26.13 -22.19 2.45
C MET A 1 -26.23 -22.27 3.97
N SER A 2 -25.18 -21.87 4.70
CA SER A 2 -25.25 -21.82 6.17
C SER A 2 -26.05 -20.60 6.60
N ARG A 3 -27.08 -20.80 7.42
CA ARG A 3 -27.85 -19.70 8.00
C ARG A 3 -26.98 -19.04 9.08
N ILE A 4 -26.49 -17.85 8.80
CA ILE A 4 -25.81 -17.02 9.81
C ILE A 4 -26.83 -16.71 10.90
N ASN A 5 -26.53 -17.15 12.12
CA ASN A 5 -27.37 -16.88 13.28
C ASN A 5 -27.19 -15.41 13.68
N VAL A 6 -28.09 -14.56 13.14
CA VAL A 6 -28.08 -13.10 13.31
C VAL A 6 -28.02 -12.72 14.80
N GLN A 7 -28.69 -13.45 15.68
CA GLN A 7 -28.68 -13.14 17.12
C GLN A 7 -27.30 -13.31 17.78
N SER A 8 -26.47 -14.24 17.28
CA SER A 8 -25.11 -14.44 17.78
C SER A 8 -24.19 -13.30 17.37
N VAL A 9 -24.38 -12.75 16.17
CA VAL A 9 -23.60 -11.63 15.66
C VAL A 9 -23.96 -10.34 16.41
N THR A 10 -25.24 -10.06 16.64
CA THR A 10 -25.67 -8.84 17.33
C THR A 10 -25.18 -8.80 18.78
N LYS A 11 -25.17 -9.93 19.50
CA LYS A 11 -24.63 -10.00 20.88
C LYS A 11 -23.13 -9.70 20.93
N LYS A 12 -22.35 -10.20 19.96
CA LYS A 12 -20.90 -9.94 19.91
C LYS A 12 -20.59 -8.47 19.63
N ILE A 13 -21.36 -7.82 18.76
CA ILE A 13 -21.20 -6.39 18.44
C ILE A 13 -21.50 -5.52 19.67
N ILE A 14 -22.59 -5.81 20.40
CA ILE A 14 -22.95 -5.06 21.61
C ILE A 14 -21.84 -5.16 22.66
N VAL A 15 -21.32 -6.37 22.90
CA VAL A 15 -20.23 -6.59 23.87
C VAL A 15 -18.96 -5.83 23.46
N MET A 16 -18.59 -5.83 22.17
CA MET A 16 -17.45 -5.02 21.69
C MET A 16 -17.65 -3.52 21.91
N ILE A 17 -18.85 -2.99 21.66
CA ILE A 17 -19.14 -1.56 21.87
C ILE A 17 -19.03 -1.18 23.35
N PHE A 18 -19.56 -2.02 24.25
CA PHE A 18 -19.44 -1.78 25.70
C PHE A 18 -17.99 -1.86 26.20
N LEU A 19 -17.21 -2.84 25.72
CA LEU A 19 -15.78 -2.91 26.05
C LEU A 19 -15.00 -1.70 25.53
N PHE A 20 -15.34 -1.21 24.33
CA PHE A 20 -14.69 -0.04 23.78
C PHE A 20 -15.04 1.23 24.56
N MET A 21 -16.32 1.41 24.95
CA MET A 21 -16.72 2.52 25.82
C MET A 21 -16.06 2.45 27.21
N PHE A 22 -15.98 1.28 27.83
CA PHE A 22 -15.32 1.12 29.13
C PHE A 22 -13.82 1.40 29.06
N CYS A 23 -13.17 0.95 27.98
CA CYS A 23 -11.76 1.24 27.73
C CYS A 23 -11.53 2.74 27.53
N MET A 24 -12.39 3.42 26.76
CA MET A 24 -12.31 4.88 26.57
C MET A 24 -12.56 5.65 27.87
N ILE A 25 -13.52 5.24 28.70
CA ILE A 25 -13.78 5.87 30.01
C ILE A 25 -12.58 5.68 30.95
N SER A 26 -11.97 4.50 30.96
CA SER A 26 -10.76 4.23 31.75
C SER A 26 -9.56 5.05 31.25
N LEU A 27 -9.38 5.14 29.93
CA LEU A 27 -8.32 5.94 29.29
C LEU A 27 -8.48 7.44 29.59
N VAL A 28 -9.73 7.93 29.58
CA VAL A 28 -10.05 9.31 29.94
C VAL A 28 -9.80 9.54 31.45
N SER A 29 -10.13 8.58 32.30
CA SER A 29 -9.93 8.68 33.75
C SER A 29 -8.45 8.67 34.13
N THR A 30 -7.61 7.88 33.44
CA THR A 30 -6.15 7.91 33.63
C THR A 30 -5.51 9.14 33.01
N LEU A 31 -6.06 9.69 31.92
CA LEU A 31 -5.62 11.00 31.40
C LEU A 31 -5.83 12.11 32.44
N PHE A 32 -6.93 12.07 33.19
CA PHE A 32 -7.23 13.04 34.25
C PHE A 32 -6.49 12.79 35.57
N ALA A 33 -5.98 11.58 35.83
CA ALA A 33 -5.30 11.25 37.08
C ALA A 33 -3.81 11.65 37.10
N THR A 34 -3.23 12.02 35.96
CA THR A 34 -1.82 12.47 35.85
C THR A 34 -1.67 13.92 35.42
N GLU A 35 -2.76 14.69 35.37
CA GLU A 35 -2.64 16.15 35.29
C GLU A 35 -2.21 16.66 36.67
N ASP A 36 -0.89 16.71 36.89
CA ASP A 36 -0.31 17.78 37.69
C ASP A 36 -0.79 19.09 37.07
N LEU A 37 -1.98 19.53 37.48
CA LEU A 37 -2.58 20.78 37.05
C LEU A 37 -1.49 21.84 37.23
N ALA A 38 -1.06 22.46 36.13
CA ALA A 38 0.00 23.46 36.13
C ALA A 38 -0.29 24.66 37.06
N CYS A 39 -1.48 24.68 37.68
CA CYS A 39 -1.91 25.62 38.70
C CYS A 39 -1.98 25.06 40.14
N SER A 40 -1.35 23.93 40.45
CA SER A 40 -1.36 23.34 41.81
C SER A 40 -0.49 24.08 42.84
N SER A 41 0.31 25.06 42.39
CA SER A 41 1.15 25.85 43.30
C SER A 41 0.30 26.82 44.13
N PRO A 42 0.34 26.74 45.48
CA PRO A 42 -0.50 27.56 46.37
C PRO A 42 -0.20 29.06 46.29
N ASN A 43 0.89 29.47 45.65
CA ASN A 43 1.30 30.87 45.51
C ASN A 43 1.08 31.45 44.10
N MET A 44 0.46 30.71 43.18
CA MET A 44 0.27 31.19 41.82
C MET A 44 -0.98 32.07 41.69
N SER A 45 -0.82 33.27 41.14
CA SER A 45 -1.97 34.15 40.87
C SER A 45 -2.90 33.56 39.82
N LEU A 46 -4.20 33.84 39.92
CA LEU A 46 -5.19 33.44 38.92
C LEU A 46 -4.81 33.89 37.50
N LYS A 47 -4.22 35.09 37.37
CA LYS A 47 -3.74 35.63 36.09
C LYS A 47 -2.61 34.79 35.51
N SER A 48 -1.67 34.35 36.34
CA SER A 48 -0.60 33.45 35.93
C SER A 48 -1.15 32.09 35.48
N CYS A 49 -2.14 31.55 36.21
CA CYS A 49 -2.81 30.30 35.82
C CYS A 49 -3.50 30.41 34.45
N LEU A 50 -4.24 31.49 34.23
CA LEU A 50 -4.91 31.73 32.96
C LEU A 50 -3.92 31.80 31.79
N LEU A 51 -2.76 32.45 31.98
CA LEU A 51 -1.72 32.54 30.94
C LEU A 51 -1.12 31.17 30.61
N VAL A 52 -0.92 30.31 31.61
CA VAL A 52 -0.43 28.94 31.40
C VAL A 52 -1.45 28.13 30.60
N LEU A 53 -2.73 28.15 30.99
CA LEU A 53 -3.79 27.45 30.27
C LEU A 53 -3.96 27.94 28.83
N GLN A 54 -3.83 29.26 28.60
CA GLN A 54 -3.88 29.83 27.26
C GLN A 54 -2.72 29.33 26.39
N ARG A 55 -1.52 29.18 26.97
CA ARG A 55 -0.34 28.64 26.27
C ARG A 55 -0.52 27.17 25.92
N GLU A 56 -0.96 26.35 26.88
CA GLU A 56 -1.22 24.93 26.67
C GLU A 56 -2.32 24.68 25.64
N LEU A 57 -3.37 25.52 25.63
CA LEU A 57 -4.41 25.49 24.62
C LEU A 57 -3.85 25.82 23.23
N ALA A 58 -2.98 26.83 23.13
CA ALA A 58 -2.35 27.19 21.86
C ALA A 58 -1.42 26.07 21.34
N ASP A 59 -0.64 25.44 22.22
CA ASP A 59 0.24 24.34 21.86
C ASP A 59 -0.54 23.07 21.49
N SER A 60 -1.64 22.78 22.20
CA SER A 60 -2.55 21.69 21.84
C SER A 60 -3.19 21.91 20.47
N LYS A 61 -3.65 23.13 20.17
CA LYS A 61 -4.18 23.48 18.83
C LYS A 61 -3.15 23.26 17.72
N ARG A 62 -1.89 23.62 17.98
CA ARG A 62 -0.78 23.41 17.02
C ARG A 62 -0.55 21.92 16.76
N LYS A 63 -0.50 21.10 17.81
CA LYS A 63 -0.33 19.64 17.70
C LYS A 63 -1.48 18.99 16.92
N ILE A 64 -2.72 19.42 17.15
CA ILE A 64 -3.88 18.93 16.40
C ILE A 64 -3.72 19.24 14.91
N LEU A 65 -3.35 20.48 14.57
CA LEU A 65 -3.14 20.87 13.17
C LEU A 65 -2.04 20.05 12.50
N GLU A 66 -0.93 19.82 13.19
CA GLU A 66 0.18 18.98 12.70
C GLU A 66 -0.28 17.54 12.43
N LEU A 67 -1.04 16.95 13.37
CA LEU A 67 -1.60 15.60 13.21
C LEU A 67 -2.59 15.50 12.03
N GLU A 68 -3.42 16.52 11.84
CA GLU A 68 -4.34 16.59 10.69
C GLU A 68 -3.58 16.64 9.36
N GLN A 69 -2.49 17.42 9.31
CA GLN A 69 -1.62 17.49 8.13
C GLN A 69 -0.91 16.16 7.86
N SER A 70 -0.34 15.51 8.89
CA SER A 70 0.29 14.20 8.75
C SER A 70 -0.69 13.12 8.28
N ARG A 71 -1.93 13.13 8.80
CA ARG A 71 -2.99 12.20 8.39
C ARG A 71 -3.38 12.41 6.92
N ALA A 72 -3.53 13.66 6.48
CA ALA A 72 -3.84 13.95 5.09
C ALA A 72 -2.72 13.46 4.15
N ALA A 73 -1.46 13.69 4.51
CA ALA A 73 -0.31 13.18 3.75
C ALA A 73 -0.31 11.64 3.64
N GLN A 74 -0.59 10.93 4.73
CA GLN A 74 -0.70 9.46 4.71
C GLN A 74 -1.88 8.96 3.85
N GLN A 75 -3.00 9.68 3.84
CA GLN A 75 -4.13 9.37 2.97
C GLN A 75 -3.78 9.55 1.50
N GLU A 76 -3.03 10.59 1.13
CA GLU A 76 -2.55 10.80 -0.24
C GLU A 76 -1.55 9.72 -0.70
N LEU A 77 -0.66 9.26 0.19
CA LEU A 77 0.26 8.16 -0.12
C LEU A 77 -0.48 6.85 -0.38
N SER A 78 -1.49 6.56 0.44
CA SER A 78 -2.32 5.35 0.34
C SER A 78 -3.47 5.46 -0.67
N ALA A 79 -3.63 6.62 -1.31
CA ALA A 79 -4.68 6.86 -2.30
C ALA A 79 -4.55 5.88 -3.47
N LEU A 80 -5.69 5.34 -3.89
CA LEU A 80 -5.75 4.43 -5.02
C LEU A 80 -5.55 5.22 -6.32
N LYS A 81 -4.51 4.88 -7.06
CA LYS A 81 -4.16 5.47 -8.37
C LYS A 81 -4.34 4.44 -9.47
N THR A 82 -4.42 4.87 -10.72
CA THR A 82 -4.65 3.96 -11.86
C THR A 82 -3.72 4.26 -13.03
N PHE A 83 -3.36 3.23 -13.78
CA PHE A 83 -2.67 3.36 -15.06
C PHE A 83 -3.12 2.26 -16.02
N THR A 84 -2.99 2.50 -17.33
CA THR A 84 -3.42 1.56 -18.36
C THR A 84 -2.24 1.18 -19.23
N ILE A 85 -2.02 -0.13 -19.41
CA ILE A 85 -0.97 -0.66 -20.28
C ILE A 85 -1.60 -1.03 -21.61
N GLY A 86 -1.24 -0.28 -22.65
CA GLY A 86 -1.63 -0.54 -24.03
C GLY A 86 -0.87 -1.72 -24.65
N GLY A 87 -0.58 -1.62 -25.93
CA GLY A 87 0.18 -2.64 -26.65
C GLY A 87 -0.60 -3.94 -26.86
N ASP A 88 0.13 -5.02 -27.10
CA ASP A 88 -0.42 -6.33 -27.45
C ASP A 88 -0.73 -7.16 -26.21
N SER A 89 -1.91 -7.80 -26.21
CA SER A 89 -2.40 -8.68 -25.14
C SER A 89 -1.51 -9.90 -24.87
N GLN A 90 -0.69 -10.34 -25.82
CA GLN A 90 0.23 -11.49 -25.69
C GLN A 90 1.55 -11.12 -25.00
N TYR A 91 1.82 -9.83 -24.84
CA TYR A 91 3.06 -9.33 -24.25
C TYR A 91 2.84 -8.75 -22.86
N TYR A 92 3.93 -8.73 -22.11
CA TYR A 92 4.07 -8.11 -20.81
C TYR A 92 5.09 -6.99 -20.90
N TYR A 93 4.69 -5.83 -20.42
CA TYR A 93 5.44 -4.60 -20.53
C TYR A 93 6.06 -4.27 -19.18
N PRO A 94 7.35 -3.90 -19.16
CA PRO A 94 8.03 -3.53 -17.92
C PRO A 94 7.45 -2.22 -17.38
N VAL A 95 7.08 -2.24 -16.10
CA VAL A 95 6.61 -1.08 -15.35
C VAL A 95 7.55 -0.90 -14.16
N TRP A 96 8.28 0.21 -14.17
CA TRP A 96 9.19 0.56 -13.10
C TRP A 96 8.49 1.37 -12.02
N PHE A 97 8.74 1.00 -10.76
CA PHE A 97 8.33 1.73 -9.57
C PHE A 97 9.58 2.09 -8.77
N ALA A 98 9.84 3.38 -8.65
CA ALA A 98 10.96 3.90 -7.87
C ALA A 98 10.76 3.67 -6.37
N ASP A 99 11.83 3.31 -5.67
CA ASP A 99 11.86 3.20 -4.21
C ASP A 99 12.17 4.55 -3.56
N ASN A 100 11.25 5.52 -3.66
CA ASN A 100 11.53 6.88 -3.21
C ASN A 100 11.64 7.02 -1.67
N CYS A 101 11.16 6.04 -0.92
CA CYS A 101 11.25 6.01 0.55
C CYS A 101 12.29 5.01 1.06
N TRP A 102 13.28 4.66 0.24
CA TRP A 102 14.36 3.75 0.63
C TRP A 102 15.04 4.16 1.95
N HIS A 103 15.09 5.45 2.29
CA HIS A 103 15.72 5.94 3.53
C HIS A 103 14.82 5.84 4.77
N GLU A 104 13.51 5.61 4.57
CA GLU A 104 12.50 5.51 5.64
C GLU A 104 12.21 4.03 6.00
N GLY A 105 12.60 3.08 5.15
CA GLY A 105 12.41 1.65 5.36
C GLY A 105 11.96 0.93 4.08
N GLU A 106 11.07 -0.04 4.26
CA GLU A 106 10.53 -0.86 3.15
C GLU A 106 9.41 -0.14 2.40
N THR A 107 9.41 -0.29 1.07
CA THR A 107 8.28 0.11 0.22
C THR A 107 7.29 -1.04 0.10
N LYS A 108 6.03 -0.75 0.44
CA LYS A 108 4.89 -1.64 0.19
C LYS A 108 4.18 -1.15 -1.05
N LEU A 109 4.05 -1.99 -2.06
CA LEU A 109 3.30 -1.70 -3.28
C LEU A 109 2.21 -2.74 -3.47
N VAL A 110 0.98 -2.28 -3.70
CA VAL A 110 -0.13 -3.14 -4.09
C VAL A 110 -0.54 -2.76 -5.50
N ILE A 111 -0.62 -3.73 -6.40
CA ILE A 111 -1.15 -3.58 -7.76
C ILE A 111 -2.36 -4.50 -7.87
N SER A 112 -3.49 -3.98 -8.32
CA SER A 112 -4.75 -4.74 -8.35
C SER A 112 -5.62 -4.41 -9.55
N ARG A 113 -6.33 -5.44 -10.02
CA ARG A 113 -7.46 -5.34 -10.94
C ARG A 113 -8.58 -6.20 -10.34
N ALA A 114 -9.45 -5.58 -9.55
CA ALA A 114 -10.47 -6.32 -8.80
C ALA A 114 -11.67 -6.73 -9.67
N SER A 115 -12.11 -5.86 -10.59
CA SER A 115 -13.23 -6.16 -11.47
C SER A 115 -12.78 -6.93 -12.70
N ILE A 116 -13.39 -8.09 -12.92
CA ILE A 116 -13.19 -8.90 -14.13
C ILE A 116 -13.67 -8.19 -15.39
N HIS A 117 -14.50 -7.15 -15.27
CA HIS A 117 -15.09 -6.38 -16.38
C HIS A 117 -14.43 -5.01 -16.58
N THR A 118 -13.33 -4.71 -15.88
CA THR A 118 -12.59 -3.45 -16.10
C THR A 118 -12.25 -3.32 -17.59
N ASN A 119 -12.46 -2.15 -18.20
CA ASN A 119 -12.29 -1.91 -19.65
C ASN A 119 -13.29 -2.65 -20.55
N GLY A 120 -14.40 -3.17 -20.01
CA GLY A 120 -15.41 -3.91 -20.77
C GLY A 120 -14.96 -5.32 -21.19
N GLU A 121 -13.80 -5.77 -20.72
CA GLU A 121 -13.21 -7.05 -21.08
C GLU A 121 -13.22 -8.04 -19.92
N TRP A 122 -13.64 -9.28 -20.19
CA TRP A 122 -13.48 -10.44 -19.30
C TRP A 122 -12.04 -10.96 -19.26
N ALA A 123 -11.11 -10.13 -18.78
CA ALA A 123 -9.71 -10.53 -18.67
C ALA A 123 -9.36 -11.19 -17.31
N GLY A 124 -10.24 -11.13 -16.30
CA GLY A 124 -10.03 -11.71 -14.97
C GLY A 124 -9.65 -10.71 -13.87
N SER A 125 -9.15 -11.18 -12.73
CA SER A 125 -8.75 -10.31 -11.62
C SER A 125 -7.37 -10.66 -11.10
N VAL A 126 -6.65 -9.67 -10.58
CA VAL A 126 -5.34 -9.87 -9.95
C VAL A 126 -5.19 -8.97 -8.72
N ASN A 127 -4.51 -9.47 -7.71
CA ASN A 127 -4.01 -8.73 -6.57
C ASN A 127 -2.56 -9.13 -6.33
N ILE A 128 -1.65 -8.16 -6.46
CA ILE A 128 -0.21 -8.34 -6.31
C ILE A 128 0.24 -7.45 -5.18
N ARG A 129 0.96 -8.02 -4.22
CA ARG A 129 1.61 -7.28 -3.14
C ARG A 129 3.11 -7.47 -3.26
N PHE A 130 3.84 -6.36 -3.26
CA PHE A 130 5.29 -6.33 -3.15
C PHE A 130 5.69 -5.64 -1.86
N VAL A 131 6.69 -6.20 -1.17
CA VAL A 131 7.43 -5.51 -0.11
C VAL A 131 8.87 -5.53 -0.54
N TYR A 132 9.48 -4.36 -0.70
CA TYR A 132 10.83 -4.28 -1.24
C TYR A 132 11.61 -3.15 -0.62
N HIS A 133 12.92 -3.28 -0.70
CA HIS A 133 13.87 -2.24 -0.33
C HIS A 133 15.05 -2.35 -1.29
N SER A 134 15.30 -1.27 -2.01
CA SER A 134 16.38 -1.20 -2.99
C SER A 134 17.68 -0.77 -2.33
N PHE A 135 18.79 -1.27 -2.87
CA PHE A 135 20.10 -0.87 -2.41
C PHE A 135 20.44 0.56 -2.86
N ALA A 136 20.48 1.50 -1.91
CA ALA A 136 21.07 2.84 -2.10
C ALA A 136 22.47 2.88 -1.48
N CYS A 137 23.49 2.90 -2.35
CA CYS A 137 24.93 2.79 -2.09
C CYS A 137 25.44 3.33 -0.74
N GLY A 138 25.28 2.52 0.31
CA GLY A 138 25.59 2.86 1.70
C GLY A 138 24.75 2.10 2.73
N HIS A 139 23.56 1.61 2.35
CA HIS A 139 22.62 1.01 3.30
C HIS A 139 22.64 -0.53 3.39
N GLY A 140 23.45 -1.21 2.56
CA GLY A 140 23.85 -2.62 2.71
C GLY A 140 22.76 -3.69 2.57
N SER A 141 21.48 -3.33 2.73
CA SER A 141 20.33 -4.20 2.65
C SER A 141 19.61 -4.04 1.30
N SER A 142 19.13 -5.15 0.74
CA SER A 142 18.19 -5.15 -0.37
C SER A 142 17.35 -6.42 -0.33
N PHE A 143 16.04 -6.29 -0.53
CA PHE A 143 15.15 -7.43 -0.60
C PHE A 143 13.94 -7.13 -1.49
N LEU A 144 13.29 -8.20 -1.94
CA LEU A 144 12.09 -8.14 -2.76
C LEU A 144 11.23 -9.37 -2.50
N ASP A 145 10.14 -9.16 -1.79
CA ASP A 145 9.11 -10.16 -1.51
C ASP A 145 7.86 -9.88 -2.33
N ALA A 146 7.24 -10.95 -2.83
CA ALA A 146 6.05 -10.87 -3.67
C ALA A 146 4.98 -11.88 -3.24
N ALA A 147 3.73 -11.43 -3.18
CA ALA A 147 2.55 -12.29 -3.08
C ALA A 147 1.61 -11.99 -4.25
N ILE A 148 1.27 -13.02 -5.03
CA ILE A 148 0.48 -12.90 -6.26
C ILE A 148 -0.74 -13.80 -6.15
N GLU A 149 -1.92 -13.19 -6.22
CA GLU A 149 -3.20 -13.88 -6.29
C GLU A 149 -3.93 -13.44 -7.56
N TYR A 150 -4.43 -14.39 -8.35
CA TYR A 150 -5.14 -14.05 -9.58
C TYR A 150 -6.23 -15.06 -9.92
N THR A 151 -7.15 -14.65 -10.78
CA THR A 151 -8.17 -15.51 -11.35
C THR A 151 -8.36 -15.12 -12.80
N ASN A 152 -8.28 -16.09 -13.70
CA ASN A 152 -8.61 -15.89 -15.11
C ASN A 152 -10.14 -16.00 -15.27
N ALA A 153 -10.74 -15.13 -16.08
CA ALA A 153 -12.13 -15.32 -16.49
C ALA A 153 -12.18 -16.46 -17.52
N GLY A 154 -12.81 -17.58 -17.16
CA GLY A 154 -12.68 -18.88 -17.84
C GLY A 154 -13.30 -19.02 -19.22
N THR A 155 -13.66 -17.95 -19.94
CA THR A 155 -14.56 -18.05 -21.11
C THR A 155 -14.21 -17.16 -22.30
N SER A 156 -13.33 -16.16 -22.19
CA SER A 156 -12.97 -15.31 -23.34
C SER A 156 -11.49 -15.00 -23.37
N ALA A 157 -10.78 -15.80 -24.17
CA ALA A 157 -9.34 -15.81 -24.40
C ALA A 157 -8.50 -16.21 -23.17
N ASN A 158 -7.78 -17.32 -23.30
CA ASN A 158 -6.61 -17.69 -22.52
C ASN A 158 -5.56 -16.56 -22.60
N ARG A 159 -5.82 -15.42 -21.97
CA ARG A 159 -4.81 -14.36 -21.90
C ARG A 159 -3.64 -14.94 -21.10
N GLY A 160 -3.90 -15.62 -19.99
CA GLY A 160 -2.86 -16.14 -19.09
C GLY A 160 -2.67 -15.15 -17.94
N PRO A 161 -1.63 -15.33 -17.09
CA PRO A 161 -1.46 -14.48 -15.91
C PRO A 161 -1.26 -13.01 -16.29
N PHE A 162 -1.54 -12.12 -15.34
CA PHE A 162 -1.40 -10.67 -15.52
C PHE A 162 0.03 -10.16 -15.33
N ILE A 163 0.92 -11.01 -14.82
CA ILE A 163 2.32 -10.73 -14.54
C ILE A 163 3.18 -11.83 -15.14
N ALA A 164 4.27 -11.44 -15.80
CA ALA A 164 5.26 -12.38 -16.35
C ALA A 164 6.51 -12.44 -15.49
N ASN A 165 6.94 -11.31 -14.93
CA ASN A 165 8.18 -11.22 -14.18
C ASN A 165 8.14 -10.04 -13.21
N PHE A 166 9.04 -10.04 -12.24
CA PHE A 166 9.38 -8.89 -11.42
C PHE A 166 10.86 -8.96 -11.04
N ASP A 167 11.53 -7.83 -10.93
CA ASP A 167 12.96 -7.77 -10.61
C ASP A 167 13.26 -6.53 -9.77
N SER A 168 14.22 -6.62 -8.86
CA SER A 168 14.71 -5.43 -8.16
C SER A 168 15.73 -4.71 -9.04
N THR A 169 15.68 -3.39 -9.02
CA THR A 169 16.69 -2.55 -9.64
C THR A 169 17.51 -1.94 -8.51
N ASN A 170 18.75 -2.40 -8.39
CA ASN A 170 19.70 -1.87 -7.42
C ASN A 170 20.53 -0.78 -8.09
N GLY A 171 20.53 0.42 -7.52
CA GLY A 171 21.25 1.57 -8.07
C GLY A 171 21.39 2.66 -7.02
N CYS A 172 22.55 3.32 -6.98
CA CYS A 172 22.90 4.27 -5.92
C CYS A 172 21.91 5.43 -5.75
N SER A 173 21.24 5.84 -6.83
CA SER A 173 20.42 7.05 -6.88
C SER A 173 18.98 6.83 -7.34
N ALA A 174 18.62 5.61 -7.75
CA ALA A 174 17.30 5.32 -8.33
C ALA A 174 16.97 3.82 -8.32
N GLY A 175 17.09 3.21 -7.14
CA GLY A 175 16.61 1.86 -6.93
C GLY A 175 15.09 1.74 -7.02
N GLY A 176 14.59 0.52 -7.12
CA GLY A 176 13.17 0.26 -7.30
C GLY A 176 12.87 -1.18 -7.67
N ILE A 177 11.70 -1.39 -8.25
CA ILE A 177 11.31 -2.68 -8.84
C ILE A 177 10.79 -2.48 -10.25
N VAL A 178 11.00 -3.47 -11.10
CA VAL A 178 10.37 -3.56 -12.43
C VAL A 178 9.41 -4.72 -12.39
N VAL A 179 8.17 -4.50 -12.83
CA VAL A 179 7.11 -5.50 -12.90
C VAL A 179 6.65 -5.62 -14.35
N TRP A 180 6.72 -6.83 -14.93
CA TRP A 180 6.24 -7.08 -16.29
C TRP A 180 4.76 -7.41 -16.25
N LEU A 181 3.95 -6.39 -16.51
CA LEU A 181 2.50 -6.46 -16.48
C LEU A 181 1.92 -6.62 -17.88
N ARG A 182 0.87 -7.42 -18.01
CA ARG A 182 0.23 -7.70 -19.29
C ARG A 182 -0.31 -6.43 -19.97
N GLY A 183 -0.09 -6.33 -21.28
CA GLY A 183 -0.66 -5.27 -22.12
C GLY A 183 -2.07 -5.57 -22.61
N GLY A 184 -2.44 -4.98 -23.75
CA GLY A 184 -3.75 -5.18 -24.36
C GLY A 184 -4.83 -4.23 -23.88
N GLY A 185 -4.45 -3.06 -23.34
CA GLY A 185 -5.40 -2.03 -22.88
C GLY A 185 -5.93 -2.26 -21.47
N LEU A 186 -5.22 -3.03 -20.64
CA LEU A 186 -5.64 -3.37 -19.29
C LEU A 186 -5.34 -2.23 -18.31
N THR A 187 -6.35 -1.83 -17.54
CA THR A 187 -6.19 -0.88 -16.43
C THR A 187 -5.87 -1.59 -15.13
N TYR A 188 -4.83 -1.10 -14.45
CA TYR A 188 -4.38 -1.52 -13.14
C TYR A 188 -4.58 -0.39 -12.14
N ASN A 189 -4.97 -0.75 -10.93
CA ASN A 189 -4.97 0.15 -9.78
C ASN A 189 -3.73 -0.12 -8.95
N TYR A 190 -3.15 0.90 -8.35
CA TYR A 190 -2.04 0.73 -7.43
C TYR A 190 -2.13 1.69 -6.25
N LYS A 191 -1.50 1.28 -5.15
CA LYS A 191 -1.27 2.11 -3.96
C LYS A 191 0.05 1.71 -3.33
N SER A 192 0.69 2.63 -2.62
CA SER A 192 1.97 2.37 -1.97
C SER A 192 2.08 3.01 -0.60
N SER A 193 2.99 2.52 0.24
CA SER A 193 3.34 3.17 1.50
C SER A 193 4.12 4.48 1.30
N CYS A 194 4.64 4.73 0.09
CA CYS A 194 5.29 5.99 -0.24
C CYS A 194 5.02 6.45 -1.68
N THR A 195 5.53 7.64 -2.02
CA THR A 195 5.27 8.25 -3.32
C THR A 195 5.95 7.44 -4.42
N VAL A 196 5.16 6.68 -5.18
CA VAL A 196 5.63 5.96 -6.36
C VAL A 196 4.78 6.34 -7.58
N SER A 197 5.44 6.44 -8.73
CA SER A 197 4.80 6.68 -10.02
C SER A 197 5.28 5.64 -11.01
N PRO A 198 4.38 4.87 -11.66
CA PRO A 198 4.77 3.88 -12.64
C PRO A 198 5.39 4.57 -13.86
N VAL A 199 6.55 4.08 -14.28
CA VAL A 199 7.19 4.47 -15.55
C VAL A 199 7.21 3.26 -16.46
N PHE A 200 6.64 3.39 -17.66
CA PHE A 200 6.53 2.29 -18.62
C PHE A 200 6.45 2.82 -20.04
N SER A 201 6.72 1.94 -21.00
CA SER A 201 6.55 2.18 -22.43
C SER A 201 6.02 0.92 -23.11
N THR A 202 5.16 1.09 -24.10
CA THR A 202 4.59 -0.01 -24.89
C THR A 202 5.24 -0.18 -26.26
N THR A 203 6.10 0.75 -26.64
CA THR A 203 6.76 0.77 -27.96
C THR A 203 8.26 0.55 -27.83
N GLU A 204 8.88 1.16 -26.83
CA GLU A 204 10.33 1.14 -26.63
C GLU A 204 10.69 0.43 -25.33
N PRO A 205 11.89 -0.18 -25.24
CA PRO A 205 12.45 -0.59 -23.96
C PRO A 205 12.54 0.59 -22.99
N ILE A 206 12.35 0.35 -21.70
CA ILE A 206 12.56 1.38 -20.68
C ILE A 206 13.99 1.34 -20.15
N THR A 207 14.57 2.51 -19.97
CA THR A 207 15.83 2.69 -19.22
C THR A 207 15.47 3.01 -17.78
N ILE A 208 15.93 2.17 -16.86
CA ILE A 208 15.77 2.43 -15.43
C ILE A 208 16.81 3.47 -15.03
N PRO A 209 16.45 4.56 -14.34
CA PRO A 209 17.43 5.53 -13.90
C PRO A 209 18.52 4.86 -13.05
N GLY A 210 19.78 5.20 -13.31
CA GLY A 210 20.92 4.55 -12.65
C GLY A 210 21.27 3.15 -13.17
N SER A 211 20.60 2.65 -14.21
CA SER A 211 20.91 1.38 -14.87
C SER A 211 21.16 1.56 -16.36
N ASN A 212 22.15 0.83 -16.89
CA ASN A 212 22.37 0.70 -18.33
C ASN A 212 21.59 -0.48 -18.94
N VAL A 213 20.77 -1.17 -18.13
CA VAL A 213 19.99 -2.32 -18.56
C VAL A 213 18.66 -1.85 -19.12
N LEU A 214 18.50 -1.99 -20.42
CA LEU A 214 17.20 -1.85 -21.07
C LEU A 214 16.28 -2.99 -20.63
N ARG A 215 15.06 -2.65 -20.23
CA ARG A 215 14.03 -3.64 -19.95
C ARG A 215 13.07 -3.69 -21.12
N GLU A 216 13.04 -4.83 -21.80
CA GLU A 216 12.19 -5.08 -22.95
C GLU A 216 10.88 -5.76 -22.54
N LYS A 217 9.88 -5.68 -23.41
CA LYS A 217 8.67 -6.50 -23.27
C LYS A 217 9.02 -7.99 -23.45
N THR A 218 8.24 -8.87 -22.84
CA THR A 218 8.39 -10.33 -22.97
C THR A 218 7.03 -10.96 -23.22
N ASP A 219 6.98 -12.12 -23.86
CA ASP A 219 5.83 -13.00 -23.97
C ASP A 219 5.95 -14.23 -23.02
N LYS A 220 7.08 -14.36 -22.33
CA LYS A 220 7.40 -15.48 -21.44
C LYS A 220 7.19 -15.13 -19.98
N ILE A 221 6.56 -16.05 -19.26
CA ILE A 221 6.39 -16.00 -17.80
C ILE A 221 7.64 -16.62 -17.16
N ASP A 222 8.23 -15.92 -16.20
CA ASP A 222 9.38 -16.36 -15.43
C ASP A 222 8.99 -17.53 -14.50
N ALA A 223 9.89 -18.49 -14.36
CA ALA A 223 9.68 -19.67 -13.51
C ALA A 223 9.34 -19.30 -12.05
N LYS A 224 9.90 -18.20 -11.52
CA LYS A 224 9.60 -17.76 -10.15
C LYS A 224 8.15 -17.29 -9.98
N VAL A 225 7.59 -16.64 -11.00
CA VAL A 225 6.18 -16.24 -11.00
C VAL A 225 5.29 -17.48 -11.02
N THR A 226 5.62 -18.46 -11.87
CA THR A 226 4.91 -19.76 -11.92
C THR A 226 4.97 -20.50 -10.58
N SER A 227 6.13 -20.49 -9.92
CA SER A 227 6.30 -21.11 -8.58
C SER A 227 5.40 -20.47 -7.52
N ILE A 228 5.38 -19.14 -7.44
CA ILE A 228 4.53 -18.39 -6.49
C ILE A 228 3.04 -18.68 -6.74
N MET A 229 2.63 -18.67 -8.01
CA MET A 229 1.23 -18.94 -8.39
C MET A 229 0.83 -20.40 -8.15
N GLY A 230 1.73 -21.36 -8.37
CA GLY A 230 1.48 -22.79 -8.16
C GLY A 230 1.29 -23.16 -6.70
N MET A 231 1.95 -22.45 -5.78
CA MET A 231 1.77 -22.63 -4.33
C MET A 231 0.40 -22.14 -3.83
N GLY A 232 -0.24 -21.20 -4.53
CA GLY A 232 -1.56 -20.67 -4.16
C GLY A 232 -2.77 -21.47 -4.66
N LEU A 233 -2.58 -22.43 -5.59
CA LEU A 233 -3.65 -23.13 -6.31
C LEU A 233 -3.98 -24.53 -5.77
N GLN A 234 -3.41 -24.96 -4.62
CA GLN A 234 -3.63 -26.30 -4.07
C GLN A 234 -4.95 -26.48 -3.28
N HIS A 235 -5.75 -25.43 -3.08
CA HIS A 235 -7.04 -25.54 -2.38
C HIS A 235 -8.10 -24.67 -3.03
N ILE A 236 -8.90 -25.26 -3.91
CA ILE A 236 -10.37 -25.08 -4.04
C ILE A 236 -10.82 -26.12 -5.07
N HIS A 237 -11.36 -27.24 -4.58
CA HIS A 237 -12.27 -28.12 -5.31
C HIS A 237 -13.64 -28.02 -4.63
#